data_AF-A0A7Y4VS70-F1
#
_entry.id   AF-A0A7Y4VS70-F1
#
_cell.length_a   1.000
_cell.length_b   1.000
_cell.length_c   1.000
_cell.angle_alpha   90.00
_cell.angle_beta   90.00
_cell.angle_gamma   90.00
#
_symmetry.space_group_name_H-M   'P 1'
#
loop_
_entity.id
_entity.type
_entity.pdbx_description
1 polymer ?
#
loop_
_entity_poly.entity_id
_entity_poly.type
_entity_poly.pdbx_seq_one_letter_code
_entity_poly.pdbx_strand_id
1 'polypeptide(L)'
;MTHSRTFLNGFLIGLFIMILANLFAAHLLSDCGLPALLGADFCADDISRAGFPLVFFEQGGFAYRSIFNLPYLALDIFIGLDFAILCGFIARWNEKRNQ
;
A
#
# COMPACT_ATOMS: atom_id res chain seq x y z
N MET A 1 -10.49 23.64 -18.71
CA MET A 1 -10.12 22.20 -18.68
C MET A 1 -8.88 21.89 -17.84
N THR A 2 -8.03 22.87 -17.48
CA THR A 2 -6.80 22.66 -16.71
C THR A 2 -7.04 22.19 -15.27
N HIS A 3 -7.98 22.82 -14.54
CA HIS A 3 -8.24 22.48 -13.12
C HIS A 3 -8.63 21.02 -12.86
N SER A 4 -9.37 20.39 -13.76
CA SER A 4 -9.75 18.97 -13.63
C SER A 4 -8.55 18.04 -13.84
N ARG A 5 -7.61 18.43 -14.71
CA ARG A 5 -6.38 17.65 -14.97
C ARG A 5 -5.43 17.73 -13.77
N THR A 6 -5.35 18.89 -13.12
CA THR A 6 -4.48 19.07 -11.96
C THR A 6 -4.96 18.27 -10.74
N PHE A 7 -6.28 18.22 -10.51
CA PHE A 7 -6.86 17.30 -9.51
C PHE A 7 -6.58 15.84 -9.87
N LEU A 8 -6.85 15.43 -11.12
CA LEU A 8 -6.65 14.06 -11.57
C LEU A 8 -5.19 13.62 -11.43
N ASN A 9 -4.24 14.48 -11.80
CA ASN A 9 -2.82 14.20 -11.66
C ASN A 9 -2.44 14.02 -10.19
N GLY A 10 -2.90 14.91 -9.30
CA GLY A 10 -2.66 14.78 -7.86
C GLY A 10 -3.27 13.51 -7.27
N PHE A 11 -4.47 13.15 -7.70
CA PHE A 11 -5.14 11.92 -7.31
C PHE A 11 -4.36 10.67 -7.75
N LEU A 12 -3.99 10.60 -9.03
CA LEU A 12 -3.24 9.46 -9.59
C LEU A 12 -1.86 9.31 -8.92
N ILE A 13 -1.18 10.42 -8.65
CA ILE A 13 0.10 10.41 -7.92
C ILE A 13 -0.10 9.88 -6.49
N GLY A 14 -1.11 10.38 -5.77
CA GLY A 14 -1.41 9.93 -4.41
C GLY A 14 -1.75 8.43 -4.36
N LEU A 15 -2.57 7.96 -5.30
CA LEU A 15 -2.92 6.54 -5.43
C LEU A 15 -1.68 5.69 -5.72
N PHE A 16 -0.83 6.14 -6.65
CA PHE A 16 0.41 5.43 -7.00
C PHE A 16 1.36 5.31 -5.82
N ILE A 17 1.51 6.39 -5.03
CA ILE A 17 2.31 6.38 -3.79
C ILE A 17 1.76 5.36 -2.79
N MET A 18 0.44 5.29 -2.60
CA MET A 18 -0.18 4.31 -1.70
C MET A 18 0.03 2.86 -2.17
N ILE A 19 -0.07 2.61 -3.47
CA ILE A 19 0.21 1.28 -4.04
C ILE A 19 1.67 0.89 -3.78
N LEU A 20 2.61 1.79 -4.04
CA LEU A 20 4.03 1.55 -3.78
C LEU A 20 4.32 1.34 -2.29
N ALA A 21 3.74 2.16 -1.40
CA ALA A 21 3.89 2.02 0.03
C ALA A 21 3.37 0.68 0.53
N ASN A 22 2.24 0.21 -0.02
CA ASN A 22 1.67 -1.09 0.30
C ASN A 22 2.57 -2.24 -0.18
N LEU A 23 3.05 -2.17 -1.42
CA LEU A 23 3.98 -3.17 -1.95
C LEU A 23 5.30 -3.23 -1.17
N PHE A 24 5.78 -2.07 -0.73
CA PHE A 24 6.97 -1.95 0.11
C PHE A 24 6.74 -2.50 1.52
N ALA A 25 5.61 -2.20 2.14
CA ALA A 25 5.22 -2.77 3.44
C ALA A 25 5.11 -4.29 3.36
N ALA A 26 4.53 -4.83 2.28
CA ALA A 26 4.51 -6.26 2.02
C ALA A 26 5.92 -6.87 1.92
N HIS A 27 6.87 -6.19 1.29
CA HIS A 27 8.27 -6.64 1.25
C HIS A 27 8.99 -6.53 2.59
N LEU A 28 8.68 -5.54 3.42
CA LEU A 28 9.28 -5.40 4.75
C LEU A 28 8.76 -6.41 5.75
N LEU A 29 7.46 -6.73 5.67
CA LEU A 29 6.80 -7.63 6.60
C LEU A 29 6.95 -9.10 6.20
N SER A 30 7.29 -9.39 4.95
CA SER A 30 7.60 -10.74 4.46
C SER A 30 8.90 -11.26 5.09
N ASP A 31 8.85 -12.48 5.62
CA ASP A 31 10.01 -13.12 6.27
C ASP A 31 11.15 -13.37 5.25
N CYS A 32 10.82 -13.51 3.96
CA CYS A 32 11.77 -13.60 2.86
C CYS A 32 11.79 -12.38 1.92
N GLY A 33 11.30 -11.23 2.40
CA GLY A 33 11.29 -9.99 1.62
C GLY A 33 12.61 -9.19 1.68
N LEU A 34 12.50 -7.87 1.74
CA LEU A 34 13.66 -6.97 1.82
C LEU A 34 14.61 -7.27 3.01
N PRO A 35 14.12 -7.64 4.21
CA PRO A 35 15.00 -8.00 5.33
C PRO A 35 15.88 -9.21 5.04
N ALA A 36 15.37 -10.23 4.34
CA ALA A 36 16.16 -11.40 3.94
C ALA A 36 17.22 -11.04 2.88
N LEU A 37 16.88 -10.16 1.93
CA LEU A 37 17.86 -9.63 0.95
C LEU A 37 19.00 -8.84 1.63
N LEU A 38 18.72 -8.22 2.78
CA LEU A 38 19.68 -7.45 3.56
C LEU A 38 20.46 -8.30 4.58
N GLY A 39 20.37 -9.64 4.52
CA GLY A 39 21.18 -10.55 5.33
C GLY A 39 20.59 -10.92 6.68
N ALA A 40 19.28 -10.78 6.88
CA ALA A 40 18.61 -11.40 8.02
C ALA A 40 18.46 -12.91 7.77
N ASP A 41 19.28 -13.73 8.44
CA ASP A 41 19.42 -15.19 8.25
C ASP A 41 18.25 -16.05 8.80
N PHE A 42 17.02 -15.54 8.80
CA PHE A 42 15.84 -16.25 9.35
C PHE A 42 14.70 -16.39 8.33
N CYS A 43 14.97 -16.90 7.12
CA CYS A 43 13.92 -17.44 6.24
C CYS A 43 13.54 -18.84 6.73
N ALA A 44 12.55 -18.93 7.62
CA ALA A 44 12.06 -20.21 8.14
C ALA A 44 11.25 -21.01 7.09
N ASP A 45 10.68 -20.32 6.10
CA ASP A 45 10.05 -20.82 4.88
C ASP A 45 9.82 -19.57 3.99
N ASP A 46 9.52 -19.71 2.69
CA ASP A 46 9.24 -18.60 1.74
C ASP A 46 7.90 -17.90 2.04
N ILE A 47 7.76 -17.39 3.27
CA ILE A 47 6.52 -16.92 3.88
C ILE A 47 6.27 -15.47 3.43
N SER A 48 5.55 -15.34 2.33
CA SER A 48 5.06 -14.06 1.84
C SER A 48 3.99 -13.49 2.77
N ARG A 49 4.37 -12.52 3.61
CA ARG A 49 3.42 -11.69 4.38
C ARG A 49 3.12 -10.41 3.60
N ALA A 50 2.17 -10.48 2.68
CA ALA A 50 1.75 -9.28 1.98
C ALA A 50 0.59 -8.57 2.70
N GLY A 51 0.83 -7.41 3.32
CA GLY A 51 -0.21 -6.40 3.28
C GLY A 51 -0.21 -5.32 4.34
N PHE A 52 -0.40 -4.10 3.84
CA PHE A 52 -1.46 -3.25 4.34
C PHE A 52 -2.72 -3.50 3.47
N PRO A 53 -3.91 -3.75 4.07
CA PRO A 53 -4.15 -4.07 5.46
C PRO A 53 -4.19 -5.59 5.67
N LEU A 54 -3.76 -6.38 4.69
CA LEU A 54 -3.86 -7.83 4.77
C LEU A 54 -2.68 -8.34 5.58
N VAL A 55 -2.98 -8.71 6.81
CA VAL A 55 -2.09 -9.50 7.64
C VAL A 55 -2.28 -10.97 7.25
N PHE A 56 -1.21 -11.61 6.77
CA PHE A 56 -1.14 -13.06 6.70
C PHE A 56 -0.59 -13.58 8.04
N PHE A 57 -1.36 -14.44 8.71
CA PHE A 57 -0.88 -15.20 9.86
C PHE A 57 -0.60 -16.63 9.41
N GLU A 58 0.62 -17.09 9.64
CA GLU A 58 0.99 -18.48 9.45
C GLU A 58 1.07 -19.18 10.82
N GLN A 59 0.46 -20.37 10.91
CA GLN A 59 0.77 -21.34 11.95
C GLN A 59 1.77 -22.32 11.33
N GLY A 60 2.98 -22.39 11.88
CA GLY A 60 4.09 -23.17 11.31
C GLY A 60 3.71 -24.62 10.97
N GLY A 61 4.33 -25.15 9.90
CA GLY A 61 4.15 -26.53 9.43
C GLY A 61 3.54 -26.67 8.04
N PHE A 62 3.91 -25.84 7.05
CA PHE A 62 3.45 -25.90 5.66
C PHE A 62 1.93 -25.68 5.44
N ALA A 63 1.21 -25.16 6.44
CA ALA A 63 -0.23 -24.94 6.38
C ALA A 63 -0.54 -23.48 6.03
N TYR A 64 -0.52 -23.14 4.74
CA TYR A 64 -0.94 -21.81 4.28
C TYR A 64 -2.44 -21.62 4.51
N ARG A 65 -2.82 -20.65 5.35
CA ARG A 65 -4.20 -20.15 5.43
C ARG A 65 -4.23 -18.68 5.07
N SER A 66 -4.61 -18.37 3.83
CA SER A 66 -5.05 -17.02 3.48
C SER A 66 -6.45 -16.81 4.06
N ILE A 67 -6.55 -16.04 5.14
CA ILE A 67 -7.86 -15.58 5.62
C ILE A 67 -8.14 -14.27 4.89
N PHE A 68 -8.89 -14.37 3.79
CA PHE A 68 -9.43 -13.18 3.13
C PHE A 68 -10.38 -12.46 4.08
N ASN A 69 -9.98 -11.27 4.55
CA ASN A 69 -10.78 -10.47 5.46
C ASN A 69 -11.34 -9.25 4.74
N LEU A 70 -12.59 -9.36 4.30
CA LEU A 70 -13.29 -8.35 3.52
C LEU A 70 -13.38 -6.98 4.24
N PRO A 71 -13.69 -6.89 5.55
CA PRO A 71 -13.63 -5.63 6.30
C PRO A 71 -12.29 -4.89 6.20
N TYR A 72 -11.17 -5.60 6.35
CA TYR A 72 -9.85 -4.98 6.24
C TYR A 72 -9.59 -4.53 4.79
N LEU A 73 -9.89 -5.35 3.79
CA LEU A 73 -9.76 -4.94 2.39
C LEU A 73 -10.55 -3.66 2.09
N ALA A 74 -11.79 -3.58 2.59
CA ALA A 74 -12.61 -2.37 2.43
C ALA A 74 -11.94 -1.16 3.08
N LEU A 75 -11.43 -1.32 4.31
CA LEU A 75 -10.73 -0.26 5.04
C LEU A 75 -9.52 0.27 4.27
N ASP A 76 -8.74 -0.58 3.60
CA ASP A 76 -7.62 -0.10 2.78
C ASP A 76 -8.03 0.63 1.54
N ILE A 77 -9.04 0.12 0.86
CA ILE A 77 -9.57 0.79 -0.32
C ILE A 77 -10.06 2.19 0.09
N PHE A 78 -10.74 2.31 1.23
CA PHE A 78 -11.16 3.61 1.76
C PHE A 78 -9.97 4.50 2.10
N ILE A 79 -8.98 4.03 2.87
CA ILE A 79 -7.81 4.84 3.22
C ILE A 79 -7.04 5.29 1.98
N GLY A 80 -6.80 4.38 1.03
CA GLY A 80 -6.10 4.68 -0.22
C GLY A 80 -6.83 5.70 -1.09
N LEU A 81 -8.16 5.55 -1.22
CA LEU A 81 -8.99 6.50 -1.96
C LEU A 81 -9.06 7.86 -1.26
N ASP A 82 -9.27 7.90 0.05
CA ASP A 82 -9.33 9.13 0.82
C ASP A 82 -8.00 9.91 0.73
N PHE A 83 -6.88 9.21 0.85
CA PHE A 83 -5.55 9.79 0.66
C PHE A 83 -5.36 10.34 -0.76
N ALA A 84 -5.71 9.57 -1.78
CA ALA A 84 -5.60 10.01 -3.17
C ALA A 84 -6.50 11.24 -3.45
N ILE A 85 -7.72 11.27 -2.91
CA ILE A 85 -8.63 12.41 -3.02
C ILE A 85 -8.02 13.65 -2.37
N LEU A 86 -7.45 13.52 -1.16
CA LEU A 86 -6.75 14.61 -0.48
C LEU A 86 -5.57 15.13 -1.31
N CYS A 87 -4.75 14.24 -1.88
CA CYS A 87 -3.66 14.64 -2.78
C CYS A 87 -4.17 15.41 -4.01
N GLY A 88 -5.28 14.98 -4.61
CA GLY A 88 -5.93 15.69 -5.71
C GLY A 88 -6.37 17.10 -5.32
N PHE A 89 -6.97 17.27 -4.14
CA PHE A 89 -7.35 18.59 -3.63
C PHE A 89 -6.14 19.48 -3.31
N ILE A 90 -5.08 18.92 -2.72
CA ILE A 90 -3.84 19.64 -2.43
C ILE A 90 -3.18 20.12 -3.72
N ALA A 91 -3.08 19.26 -4.74
CA ALA A 91 -2.52 19.64 -6.05
C ALA A 91 -3.30 20.80 -6.69
N ARG A 92 -4.63 20.71 -6.65
CA ARG A 92 -5.51 21.78 -7.13
C ARG A 92 -5.38 23.08 -6.31
N TRP A 93 -5.22 22.97 -4.99
CA TRP A 93 -5.05 24.14 -4.13
C TRP A 93 -3.71 24.84 -4.40
N ASN A 94 -2.65 24.06 -4.59
CA ASN A 94 -1.33 24.59 -4.91
C ASN A 94 -1.31 25.31 -6.27
N GLU A 95 -1.99 24.76 -7.29
CA GLU A 95 -2.16 25.43 -8.58
C GLU A 95 -2.79 26.81 -8.43
N LYS A 96 -3.87 26.93 -7.64
CA LYS A 96 -4.53 28.22 -7.40
C LYS A 96 -3.65 29.26 -6.69
N ARG A 97 -2.66 28.84 -5.90
CA ARG A 97 -1.76 29.77 -5.19
C ARG A 97 -0.60 30.27 -6.04
N ASN A 98 -0.27 29.54 -7.12
CA ASN A 98 0.84 29.86 -8.00
C ASN A 98 0.37 30.56 -9.30
N GLN A 99 -0.90 30.94 -9.38
CA GLN A 99 -1.51 31.78 -10.41
C GLN A 99 -1.71 33.19 -9.87
#